data_AF-A0A497TIC2-F1
#
_entry.id   AF-A0A497TIC2-F1
#
_cell.length_a   1.000
_cell.length_b   1.000
_cell.length_c   1.000
_cell.angle_alpha   90.00
_cell.angle_beta   90.00
_cell.angle_gamma   90.00
#
_symmetry.space_group_name_H-M   'P 1'
#
loop_
_entity.id
_entity.type
_entity.pdbx_description
1 polymer ?
#
loop_
_entity_poly.entity_id
_entity_poly.type
_entity_poly.pdbx_seq_one_letter_code
_entity_poly.pdbx_strand_id
1 'polypeptide(L)'
;MIEVIDSVEMQNAIKRAVSAFGKEKEDITYINISGPGRVLQKAYDIISENPDRKFVLYGLDGTLKMYLDSVFMKIMADYPDRVRYISVPFRLLELLNAFDTPKHKNKALKLFSDAQYKQDTAGVLLHDMRKRTEEVMEKVKKIYGFEGEVEEIEKKLMELKGYEKELNEYLPGVFCDVYGTLLIGEGSETRINRNVYEMLREYSRDKPANIWTGGNLDAAVRDLVKSGFDEDIPVLSKNFFRGCTAEIVIDDEDQETIEDLYNIRAEKFIRV
;
A
#
# COMPACT_ATOMS: atom_id res chain seq x y z
N MET A 1 -23.82 -2.94 -14.34
CA MET A 1 -25.01 -2.99 -13.47
C MET A 1 -24.76 -1.96 -12.37
N ILE A 2 -25.71 -1.07 -12.05
CA ILE A 2 -25.54 -0.21 -10.88
C ILE A 2 -25.85 -1.13 -9.69
N GLU A 3 -24.82 -1.55 -8.96
CA GLU A 3 -25.08 -2.11 -7.63
C GLU A 3 -25.28 -0.92 -6.70
N VAL A 4 -26.55 -0.54 -6.55
CA VAL A 4 -26.99 0.13 -5.32
C VAL A 4 -26.74 -0.91 -4.24
N ILE A 5 -25.80 -0.64 -3.34
CA ILE A 5 -25.51 -1.62 -2.30
C ILE A 5 -26.65 -1.61 -1.27
N ASP A 6 -27.58 -2.54 -1.46
CA ASP A 6 -28.52 -3.03 -0.43
C ASP A 6 -27.84 -4.01 0.53
N SER A 7 -26.56 -4.37 0.32
CA SER A 7 -25.80 -5.16 1.29
C SER A 7 -25.57 -4.34 2.56
N VAL A 8 -26.19 -4.83 3.63
CA VAL A 8 -26.06 -4.34 4.99
C VAL A 8 -24.59 -4.33 5.42
N GLU A 9 -23.76 -5.24 4.91
CA GLU A 9 -22.32 -5.31 5.23
C GLU A 9 -21.54 -4.08 4.77
N MET A 10 -21.73 -3.62 3.52
CA MET A 10 -21.00 -2.44 3.03
C MET A 10 -21.49 -1.15 3.69
N GLN A 11 -22.80 -1.04 3.92
CA GLN A 11 -23.36 0.09 4.67
C GLN A 11 -22.79 0.13 6.09
N ASN A 12 -22.61 -1.03 6.73
CA ASN A 12 -21.98 -1.13 8.04
C ASN A 12 -20.47 -0.85 8.01
N ALA A 13 -19.77 -1.22 6.94
CA ALA A 13 -18.35 -0.91 6.74
C ALA A 13 -18.10 0.60 6.61
N ILE A 14 -18.90 1.28 5.78
CA ILE A 14 -18.80 2.72 5.60
C ILE A 14 -19.26 3.45 6.87
N LYS A 15 -20.34 2.99 7.52
CA LYS A 15 -20.77 3.52 8.83
C LYS A 15 -19.68 3.37 9.88
N ARG A 16 -18.96 2.25 9.94
CA ARG A 16 -17.83 2.04 10.85
C ARG A 16 -16.68 3.01 10.57
N ALA A 17 -16.28 3.15 9.31
CA ALA A 17 -15.23 4.08 8.89
C ALA A 17 -15.59 5.54 9.21
N VAL A 18 -16.85 5.94 9.01
CA VAL A 18 -17.36 7.29 9.31
C VAL A 18 -17.55 7.51 10.83
N SER A 19 -17.99 6.48 11.57
CA SER A 19 -18.19 6.57 13.03
C SER A 19 -16.88 6.77 13.81
N ALA A 20 -15.75 6.30 13.27
CA ALA A 20 -14.41 6.54 13.82
C ALA A 20 -14.01 8.02 13.83
N PHE A 21 -14.71 8.86 13.05
CA PHE A 21 -14.53 10.31 13.02
C PHE A 21 -15.54 11.09 13.88
N GLY A 22 -16.38 10.39 14.65
CA GLY A 22 -17.23 10.98 15.70
C GLY A 22 -18.38 11.85 15.18
N LYS A 23 -19.52 11.21 14.85
CA LYS A 23 -20.90 11.62 15.20
C LYS A 23 -21.94 10.73 14.52
N GLU A 24 -23.09 10.58 15.18
CA GLU A 24 -24.17 9.65 14.86
C GLU A 24 -25.03 10.03 13.65
N LYS A 25 -25.52 8.98 12.97
CA LYS A 25 -26.76 8.83 12.17
C LYS A 25 -27.37 10.11 11.55
N GLU A 26 -26.92 10.42 10.34
CA GLU A 26 -27.79 11.06 9.33
C GLU A 26 -28.19 10.00 8.29
N ASP A 27 -29.37 10.17 7.65
CA ASP A 27 -29.88 9.28 6.60
C ASP A 27 -29.09 9.53 5.29
N ILE A 28 -27.90 8.91 5.20
CA ILE A 28 -26.93 9.08 4.13
C ILE A 28 -27.01 7.90 3.16
N THR A 29 -27.22 8.20 1.88
CA THR A 29 -27.20 7.21 0.79
C THR A 29 -25.80 7.13 0.17
N TYR A 30 -25.27 5.92 -0.03
CA TYR A 30 -23.93 5.69 -0.58
C TYR A 30 -24.00 5.22 -2.02
N ILE A 31 -23.22 5.82 -2.93
CA ILE A 31 -23.24 5.50 -4.37
C ILE A 31 -21.82 5.19 -4.86
N ASN A 32 -21.60 3.97 -5.37
CA ASN A 32 -20.36 3.61 -6.06
C ASN A 32 -20.30 4.27 -7.43
N ILE A 33 -19.25 5.04 -7.68
CA ILE A 33 -19.03 5.70 -8.96
C ILE A 33 -17.86 5.10 -9.75
N SER A 34 -17.30 3.98 -9.30
CA SER A 34 -16.24 3.25 -10.01
C SER A 34 -16.81 2.52 -11.23
N GLY A 35 -16.35 2.86 -12.43
CA GLY A 35 -16.79 2.20 -13.66
C GLY A 35 -16.73 3.10 -14.89
N PRO A 36 -17.22 2.63 -16.06
CA PRO A 36 -17.21 3.41 -17.30
C PRO A 36 -18.06 4.68 -17.18
N GLY A 37 -17.71 5.75 -17.93
CA GLY A 37 -18.25 7.12 -17.76
C GLY A 37 -19.78 7.30 -17.75
N ARG A 38 -20.57 6.28 -18.11
CA ARG A 38 -22.04 6.28 -17.96
C ARG A 38 -22.52 6.19 -16.50
N VAL A 39 -21.64 5.88 -15.54
CA VAL A 39 -21.98 5.73 -14.11
C VAL A 39 -22.24 7.08 -13.43
N LEU A 40 -21.45 8.11 -13.76
CA LEU A 40 -21.59 9.44 -13.15
C LEU A 40 -22.88 10.15 -13.55
N GLN A 41 -23.32 10.00 -14.80
CA GLN A 41 -24.60 10.57 -15.24
C GLN A 41 -25.77 9.98 -14.45
N LYS A 42 -25.74 8.66 -14.20
CA LYS A 42 -26.76 8.00 -13.40
C LYS A 42 -26.74 8.45 -11.94
N ALA A 43 -25.56 8.69 -11.37
CA ALA A 43 -25.44 9.26 -10.03
C ALA A 43 -26.06 10.67 -9.97
N TYR A 44 -25.83 11.49 -10.99
CA TYR A 44 -26.46 12.82 -11.10
C TYR A 44 -27.98 12.74 -11.12
N ASP A 45 -28.55 11.83 -11.93
CA ASP A 45 -30.00 11.67 -12.04
C ASP A 45 -30.61 11.25 -10.69
N ILE A 46 -30.00 10.27 -10.00
CA ILE A 46 -30.44 9.82 -8.65
C ILE A 46 -30.41 10.97 -7.64
N ILE A 47 -29.34 11.77 -7.61
CA ILE A 47 -29.21 12.89 -6.66
C ILE A 47 -30.26 13.98 -6.96
N SER A 48 -30.54 14.21 -8.24
CA SER A 48 -31.53 15.22 -8.68
C SER A 48 -32.95 14.83 -8.28
N GLU A 49 -33.29 13.54 -8.36
CA GLU A 49 -34.62 13.00 -8.02
C GLU A 49 -34.89 12.90 -6.51
N ASN A 50 -33.87 13.08 -5.66
CA ASN A 50 -33.96 12.86 -4.21
C ASN A 50 -33.47 14.09 -3.41
N PRO A 51 -34.22 15.21 -3.40
CA PRO A 51 -33.74 16.49 -2.91
C PRO A 51 -33.50 16.57 -1.39
N ASP A 52 -34.15 15.73 -0.60
CA ASP A 52 -34.05 15.78 0.87
C ASP A 52 -32.98 14.85 1.44
N ARG A 53 -32.25 14.12 0.57
CA ARG A 53 -31.24 13.14 0.98
C ARG A 53 -29.82 13.68 0.88
N LYS A 54 -28.96 13.17 1.78
CA LYS A 54 -27.51 13.36 1.74
C LYS A 54 -26.86 12.14 1.09
N PHE A 55 -25.81 12.38 0.32
CA PHE A 55 -25.14 11.37 -0.46
C PHE A 55 -23.63 11.36 -0.21
N VAL A 56 -23.07 10.16 -0.17
CA VAL A 56 -21.64 9.95 -0.24
C VAL A 56 -21.35 9.14 -1.50
N LEU A 57 -20.68 9.79 -2.44
CA LEU A 57 -20.11 9.14 -3.60
C LEU A 57 -18.79 8.49 -3.18
N TYR A 58 -18.54 7.26 -3.63
CA TYR A 58 -17.28 6.59 -3.35
C TYR A 58 -16.76 5.84 -4.58
N GLY A 59 -15.44 5.84 -4.76
CA GLY A 59 -14.86 5.18 -5.92
C GLY A 59 -13.35 5.03 -5.87
N LEU A 60 -12.81 4.16 -6.73
CA LEU A 60 -11.39 3.81 -6.79
C LEU A 60 -10.49 4.93 -7.31
N ASP A 61 -11.06 5.86 -8.05
CA ASP A 61 -10.33 6.96 -8.64
C ASP A 61 -9.98 8.02 -7.58
N GLY A 62 -8.76 8.54 -7.64
CA GLY A 62 -8.34 9.64 -6.78
C GLY A 62 -9.24 10.87 -6.97
N THR A 63 -9.54 11.59 -5.90
CA THR A 63 -10.38 12.81 -5.93
C THR A 63 -9.94 13.82 -6.97
N LEU A 64 -8.63 14.00 -7.18
CA LEU A 64 -8.08 14.89 -8.21
C LEU A 64 -8.39 14.43 -9.64
N LYS A 65 -8.39 13.11 -9.89
CA LYS A 65 -8.78 12.54 -11.18
C LYS A 65 -10.28 12.74 -11.44
N MET A 66 -11.09 12.66 -10.37
CA MET A 66 -12.53 12.90 -10.47
C MET A 66 -12.88 14.35 -10.82
N TYR A 67 -12.11 15.33 -10.36
CA TYR A 67 -12.28 16.74 -10.75
C TYR A 67 -11.92 17.04 -12.21
N LEU A 68 -11.42 16.07 -12.97
CA LEU A 68 -11.27 16.18 -14.43
C LEU A 68 -12.54 15.73 -15.18
N ASP A 69 -13.50 15.12 -14.49
CA ASP A 69 -14.79 14.72 -15.06
C ASP A 69 -15.84 15.83 -14.87
N SER A 70 -16.42 16.28 -15.97
CA SER A 70 -17.37 17.41 -15.98
C SER A 70 -18.68 17.10 -15.25
N VAL A 71 -19.12 15.85 -15.23
CA VAL A 71 -20.34 15.42 -14.52
C VAL A 71 -20.06 15.35 -13.02
N PHE A 72 -18.90 14.84 -12.62
CA PHE A 72 -18.48 14.87 -11.21
C PHE A 72 -18.37 16.30 -10.67
N MET A 73 -17.71 17.19 -11.41
CA MET A 73 -17.62 18.62 -11.04
C MET A 73 -19.01 19.23 -10.87
N LYS A 74 -19.93 18.93 -11.81
CA LYS A 74 -21.31 19.41 -11.76
C LYS A 74 -22.05 18.92 -10.52
N ILE A 75 -21.92 17.63 -10.16
CA ILE A 75 -22.52 17.08 -8.94
C ILE A 75 -22.02 17.83 -7.69
N MET A 76 -20.71 18.04 -7.59
CA MET A 76 -20.10 18.70 -6.43
C MET A 76 -20.48 20.18 -6.33
N ALA A 77 -20.68 20.85 -7.47
CA ALA A 77 -21.08 22.25 -7.55
C ALA A 77 -22.59 22.49 -7.32
N ASP A 78 -23.43 21.63 -7.88
CA ASP A 78 -24.89 21.74 -7.78
C ASP A 78 -25.37 21.33 -6.36
N TYR A 79 -24.62 20.47 -5.66
CA TYR A 79 -25.05 19.88 -4.38
C TYR A 79 -23.98 19.92 -3.26
N PRO A 80 -23.36 21.08 -2.99
CA PRO A 80 -22.19 21.20 -2.11
C PRO A 80 -22.49 20.90 -0.63
N ASP A 81 -23.74 21.01 -0.19
CA ASP A 81 -24.14 20.75 1.20
C ASP A 81 -24.67 19.32 1.41
N ARG A 82 -24.90 18.59 0.31
CA ARG A 82 -25.57 17.28 0.33
C ARG A 82 -24.69 16.15 -0.17
N VAL A 83 -23.69 16.44 -0.98
CA VAL A 83 -22.83 15.41 -1.58
C VAL A 83 -21.41 15.53 -1.06
N ARG A 84 -20.84 14.40 -0.66
CA ARG A 84 -19.40 14.25 -0.37
C ARG A 84 -18.82 13.16 -1.25
N TYR A 85 -17.55 13.30 -1.63
CA TYR A 85 -16.82 12.25 -2.32
C TYR A 85 -15.73 11.68 -1.43
N ILE A 86 -15.65 10.36 -1.41
CA ILE A 86 -14.58 9.61 -0.76
C ILE A 86 -13.88 8.78 -1.84
N SER A 87 -12.63 9.13 -2.13
CA SER A 87 -11.77 8.22 -2.88
C SER A 87 -11.44 7.04 -1.97
N VAL A 88 -11.86 5.86 -2.40
CA VAL A 88 -11.63 4.61 -1.69
C VAL A 88 -10.38 4.02 -2.30
N PRO A 89 -9.30 3.83 -1.52
CA PRO A 89 -8.15 3.09 -2.00
C PRO A 89 -8.61 1.75 -2.57
N PHE A 90 -8.04 1.30 -3.70
CA PHE A 90 -8.25 -0.06 -4.22
C PHE A 90 -8.11 -1.15 -3.13
N ARG A 91 -7.22 -0.89 -2.18
CA ARG A 91 -6.97 -1.70 -0.99
C ARG A 91 -8.06 -1.64 0.09
N LEU A 92 -9.04 -0.73 0.06
CA LEU A 92 -10.05 -0.62 1.14
C LEU A 92 -11.05 -1.78 1.10
N LEU A 93 -11.38 -2.29 -0.09
CA LEU A 93 -12.21 -3.50 -0.26
C LEU A 93 -11.47 -4.76 0.19
N GLU A 94 -10.16 -4.82 -0.01
CA GLU A 94 -9.28 -5.87 0.54
C GLU A 94 -9.11 -5.71 2.06
N LEU A 95 -8.92 -4.48 2.55
CA LEU A 95 -8.80 -4.12 3.97
C LEU A 95 -10.04 -4.51 4.79
N LEU A 96 -11.24 -4.46 4.23
CA LEU A 96 -12.47 -4.85 4.94
C LEU A 96 -12.52 -6.34 5.30
N ASN A 97 -11.89 -7.20 4.50
CA ASN A 97 -11.70 -8.62 4.84
C ASN A 97 -10.47 -8.84 5.74
N ALA A 98 -9.56 -7.89 5.74
CA ALA A 98 -8.26 -8.03 6.37
C ALA A 98 -8.29 -7.54 7.85
N PHE A 99 -9.03 -6.48 8.18
CA PHE A 99 -9.08 -5.83 9.51
C PHE A 99 -9.48 -6.71 10.71
N ASP A 100 -9.92 -7.95 10.50
CA ASP A 100 -10.20 -8.93 11.57
C ASP A 100 -9.02 -9.90 11.86
N THR A 101 -7.82 -9.68 11.28
CA THR A 101 -6.68 -10.61 11.47
C THR A 101 -5.38 -9.97 12.03
N PRO A 102 -4.54 -10.74 12.76
CA PRO A 102 -3.23 -10.31 13.29
C PRO A 102 -2.26 -9.69 12.26
N LYS A 103 -2.52 -9.88 10.96
CA LYS A 103 -1.75 -9.38 9.82
C LYS A 103 -1.64 -7.85 9.72
N HIS A 104 -2.52 -7.07 10.38
CA HIS A 104 -2.56 -5.59 10.25
C HIS A 104 -1.67 -4.80 11.21
N LYS A 105 -0.90 -5.47 12.07
CA LYS A 105 0.22 -4.86 12.82
C LYS A 105 1.57 -5.20 12.19
N ASN A 106 1.64 -5.27 10.85
CA ASN A 106 2.87 -5.55 10.14
C ASN A 106 3.81 -4.33 10.13
N LYS A 107 4.69 -4.26 11.12
CA LYS A 107 5.68 -3.18 11.28
C LYS A 107 6.63 -3.10 10.08
N ALA A 108 7.03 -4.24 9.52
CA ALA A 108 7.94 -4.28 8.38
C ALA A 108 7.32 -3.65 7.13
N LEU A 109 6.06 -4.01 6.81
CA LEU A 109 5.33 -3.40 5.71
C LEU A 109 5.18 -1.89 5.88
N LYS A 110 4.87 -1.41 7.09
CA LYS A 110 4.75 0.02 7.37
C LYS A 110 6.07 0.77 7.14
N LEU A 111 7.17 0.26 7.67
CA LEU A 111 8.49 0.87 7.50
C LEU A 111 8.88 0.91 6.02
N PHE A 112 8.68 -0.20 5.31
CA PHE A 112 8.97 -0.31 3.88
C PHE A 112 8.13 0.66 3.05
N SER A 113 6.82 0.75 3.31
CA SER A 113 5.93 1.67 2.58
C SER A 113 6.28 3.14 2.82
N ASP A 114 6.59 3.51 4.06
CA ASP A 114 6.95 4.88 4.42
C ASP A 114 8.25 5.30 3.73
N ALA A 115 9.21 4.37 3.62
CA ALA A 115 10.47 4.62 2.93
C ALA A 115 10.33 4.66 1.41
N GLN A 116 9.60 3.71 0.81
CA GLN A 116 9.35 3.71 -0.63
C GLN A 116 8.65 5.00 -1.06
N TYR A 117 7.63 5.42 -0.31
CA TYR A 117 6.94 6.69 -0.56
C TYR A 117 7.90 7.89 -0.52
N LYS A 118 8.82 7.92 0.46
CA LYS A 118 9.84 8.97 0.56
C LYS A 118 10.83 8.90 -0.61
N GLN A 119 11.26 7.73 -1.04
CA GLN A 119 12.17 7.56 -2.17
C GLN A 119 11.53 7.99 -3.49
N ASP A 120 10.29 7.58 -3.74
CA ASP A 120 9.53 7.92 -4.95
C ASP A 120 9.28 9.43 -5.01
N THR A 121 8.82 10.01 -3.90
CA THR A 121 8.58 11.45 -3.80
C THR A 121 9.88 12.25 -3.97
N ALA A 122 11.00 11.80 -3.39
CA ALA A 122 12.31 12.41 -3.62
C ALA A 122 12.74 12.30 -5.09
N GLY A 123 12.48 11.17 -5.74
CA GLY A 123 12.75 10.96 -7.17
C GLY A 123 11.97 11.91 -8.09
N VAL A 124 10.68 12.12 -7.80
CA VAL A 124 9.84 13.10 -8.51
C VAL A 124 10.37 14.52 -8.32
N LEU A 125 10.68 14.91 -7.07
CA LEU A 125 11.20 16.24 -6.80
C LEU A 125 12.57 16.48 -7.45
N LEU A 126 13.47 15.50 -7.46
CA LEU A 126 14.74 15.58 -8.20
C LEU A 126 14.54 15.77 -9.70
N HIS A 127 13.55 15.09 -10.29
CA HIS A 127 13.21 15.29 -11.69
C HIS A 127 12.71 16.73 -11.95
N ASP A 128 11.82 17.23 -11.08
CA ASP A 128 11.25 18.57 -11.21
C ASP A 128 12.28 19.68 -10.95
N MET A 129 13.25 19.44 -10.07
CA MET A 129 14.34 20.38 -9.75
C MET A 129 15.24 20.70 -10.94
N ARG A 130 15.26 19.87 -12.00
CA ARG A 130 15.93 20.21 -13.27
C ARG A 130 15.46 21.54 -13.86
N LYS A 131 14.24 21.98 -13.54
CA LYS A 131 13.67 23.27 -13.97
C LYS A 131 14.12 24.46 -13.12
N ARG A 132 14.70 24.22 -11.93
CA ARG A 132 15.24 25.23 -11.00
C ARG A 132 14.29 26.40 -10.70
N THR A 133 13.00 26.12 -10.54
CA THR A 133 11.97 27.14 -10.26
C THR A 133 11.68 27.28 -8.76
N GLU A 134 11.35 28.48 -8.29
CA GLU A 134 10.96 28.76 -6.90
C GLU A 134 9.81 27.86 -6.40
N GLU A 135 8.82 27.57 -7.26
CA GLU A 135 7.69 26.69 -6.92
C GLU A 135 8.13 25.27 -6.52
N VAL A 136 9.21 24.76 -7.13
CA VAL A 136 9.75 23.43 -6.80
C VAL A 136 10.46 23.47 -5.46
N MET A 137 11.19 24.56 -5.17
CA MET A 137 11.86 24.75 -3.88
C MET A 137 10.86 24.86 -2.73
N GLU A 138 9.73 25.54 -2.95
CA GLU A 138 8.65 25.64 -1.97
C GLU A 138 7.95 24.30 -1.72
N LYS A 139 7.76 23.48 -2.77
CA LYS A 139 7.26 22.10 -2.63
C LYS A 139 8.21 21.23 -1.80
N VAL A 140 9.52 21.32 -2.05
CA VAL A 140 10.53 20.56 -1.30
C VAL A 140 10.54 20.97 0.17
N LYS A 141 10.52 22.28 0.47
CA LYS A 141 10.40 22.80 1.83
C LYS A 141 9.12 22.31 2.52
N LYS A 142 7.98 22.30 1.83
CA LYS A 142 6.71 21.83 2.40
C LYS A 142 6.70 20.34 2.73
N ILE A 143 7.31 19.50 1.89
CA ILE A 143 7.25 18.04 2.03
C ILE A 143 8.32 17.53 3.00
N TYR A 144 9.55 18.04 2.89
CA TYR A 144 10.71 17.53 3.65
C TYR A 144 11.32 18.53 4.63
N GLY A 145 10.88 19.79 4.61
CA GLY A 145 11.46 20.84 5.45
C GLY A 145 12.87 21.27 5.03
N PHE A 146 13.32 20.91 3.82
CA PHE A 146 14.64 21.29 3.35
C PHE A 146 14.66 22.74 2.86
N GLU A 147 15.67 23.46 3.30
CA GLU A 147 15.99 24.84 2.92
C GLU A 147 17.48 24.93 2.57
N GLY A 148 17.85 25.90 1.74
CA GLY A 148 19.24 26.13 1.31
C GLY A 148 19.38 26.32 -0.20
N GLU A 149 20.62 26.31 -0.67
CA GLU A 149 20.95 26.39 -2.08
C GLU A 149 20.47 25.16 -2.85
N VAL A 150 20.20 25.33 -4.16
CA VAL A 150 19.67 24.27 -5.03
C VAL A 150 20.55 23.01 -4.98
N GLU A 151 21.86 23.15 -5.05
CA GLU A 151 22.79 22.01 -5.01
C GLU A 151 22.75 21.25 -3.67
N GLU A 152 22.52 21.96 -2.56
CA GLU A 152 22.42 21.33 -1.23
C GLU A 152 21.11 20.54 -1.09
N ILE A 153 20.02 21.06 -1.64
CA ILE A 153 18.72 20.39 -1.66
C ILE A 153 18.74 19.18 -2.60
N GLU A 154 19.35 19.30 -3.79
CA GLU A 154 19.54 18.17 -4.71
C GLU A 154 20.31 17.03 -4.02
N LYS A 155 21.39 17.36 -3.30
CA LYS A 155 22.15 16.37 -2.54
C LYS A 155 21.29 15.67 -1.47
N LYS A 156 20.53 16.41 -0.66
CA LYS A 156 19.64 15.83 0.36
C LYS A 156 18.55 14.93 -0.24
N LEU A 157 17.99 15.30 -1.39
CA LEU A 157 17.02 14.46 -2.09
C LEU A 157 17.66 13.22 -2.74
N MET A 158 18.90 13.33 -3.26
CA MET A 158 19.65 12.16 -3.74
C MET A 158 19.95 11.19 -2.61
N GLU A 159 20.32 11.70 -1.42
CA GLU A 159 20.49 10.88 -0.21
C GLU A 159 19.19 10.16 0.18
N LEU A 160 18.04 10.84 0.13
CA LEU A 160 16.74 10.20 0.36
C LEU A 160 16.38 9.16 -0.70
N LYS A 161 16.73 9.39 -1.96
CA LYS A 161 16.47 8.48 -3.07
C LYS A 161 17.35 7.23 -3.00
N GLY A 162 18.60 7.37 -2.58
CA GLY A 162 19.57 6.27 -2.44
C GLY A 162 19.69 5.73 -1.01
N TYR A 163 18.70 5.96 -0.16
CA TYR A 163 18.82 5.80 1.29
C TYR A 163 19.08 4.34 1.70
N GLU A 164 20.35 4.04 2.00
CA GLU A 164 20.79 2.86 2.75
C GLU A 164 21.12 3.31 4.17
N LYS A 165 20.12 3.32 5.07
CA LYS A 165 20.36 3.54 6.49
C LYS A 165 20.05 2.28 7.27
N GLU A 166 20.90 1.99 8.24
CA GLU A 166 20.60 0.95 9.23
C GLU A 166 19.40 1.37 10.07
N LEU A 167 18.32 0.60 9.98
CA LEU A 167 17.08 0.89 10.71
C LEU A 167 17.23 0.56 12.20
N ASN A 168 18.01 -0.47 12.54
CA ASN A 168 18.21 -0.95 13.91
C ASN A 168 16.88 -1.21 14.65
N GLU A 169 15.90 -1.79 13.94
CA GLU A 169 14.56 -2.06 14.45
C GLU A 169 14.33 -3.56 14.68
N TYR A 170 13.54 -3.89 15.71
CA TYR A 170 12.97 -5.22 15.83
C TYR A 170 11.71 -5.35 14.95
N LEU A 171 11.63 -6.41 14.17
CA LEU A 171 10.55 -6.68 13.21
C LEU A 171 9.77 -7.94 13.63
N PRO A 172 8.56 -7.79 14.24
CA PRO A 172 7.71 -8.93 14.56
C PRO A 172 7.12 -9.53 13.29
N GLY A 173 7.01 -10.86 13.24
CA GLY A 173 6.48 -11.60 12.12
C GLY A 173 7.38 -12.71 11.58
N VAL A 174 6.88 -13.37 10.53
CA VAL A 174 7.62 -14.34 9.74
C VAL A 174 8.07 -13.72 8.43
N PHE A 175 9.31 -13.98 8.06
CA PHE A 175 9.96 -13.48 6.86
C PHE A 175 10.52 -14.65 6.07
N CYS A 176 10.01 -14.84 4.86
CA CYS A 176 10.34 -15.99 4.01
C CYS A 176 11.06 -15.49 2.76
N ASP A 177 12.25 -16.06 2.48
CA ASP A 177 12.93 -15.79 1.22
C ASP A 177 12.17 -16.36 0.01
N VAL A 178 12.43 -15.76 -1.15
CA VAL A 178 11.85 -16.15 -2.43
C VAL A 178 12.62 -17.29 -3.08
N TYR A 179 13.88 -17.10 -3.45
CA TYR A 179 14.57 -17.99 -4.39
C TYR A 179 15.43 -18.99 -3.63
N GLY A 180 15.29 -20.28 -3.92
CA GLY A 180 15.91 -21.36 -3.13
C GLY A 180 15.06 -21.78 -1.93
N THR A 181 14.26 -20.85 -1.40
CA THR A 181 13.36 -21.05 -0.25
C THR A 181 11.91 -21.34 -0.65
N LEU A 182 11.12 -20.30 -0.97
CA LEU A 182 9.70 -20.43 -1.31
C LEU A 182 9.50 -20.92 -2.75
N LEU A 183 10.35 -20.45 -3.65
CA LEU A 183 10.44 -20.87 -5.05
C LEU A 183 11.69 -21.73 -5.21
N ILE A 184 11.50 -22.93 -5.71
CA ILE A 184 12.56 -23.90 -5.99
C ILE A 184 12.57 -24.27 -7.47
N GLY A 185 13.74 -24.68 -7.95
CA GLY A 185 13.99 -24.94 -9.38
C GLY A 185 14.44 -23.67 -10.11
N GLU A 186 14.87 -23.85 -11.35
CA GLU A 186 15.42 -22.77 -12.18
C GLU A 186 14.66 -22.62 -13.50
N GLY A 187 14.57 -21.38 -13.99
CA GLY A 187 13.98 -21.08 -15.29
C GLY A 187 12.52 -21.55 -15.41
N SER A 188 12.22 -22.36 -16.41
CA SER A 188 10.87 -22.87 -16.69
C SER A 188 10.36 -23.90 -15.68
N GLU A 189 11.22 -24.42 -14.79
CA GLU A 189 10.84 -25.42 -13.77
C GLU A 189 10.59 -24.81 -12.38
N THR A 190 10.62 -23.48 -12.28
CA THR A 190 10.38 -22.74 -11.04
C THR A 190 8.99 -23.03 -10.49
N ARG A 191 8.91 -23.50 -9.24
CA ARG A 191 7.66 -23.89 -8.57
C ARG A 191 7.68 -23.56 -7.09
N ILE A 192 6.51 -23.51 -6.48
CA ILE A 192 6.36 -23.30 -5.03
C ILE A 192 6.84 -24.54 -4.26
N ASN A 193 7.74 -24.32 -3.30
CA ASN A 193 8.11 -25.28 -2.28
C ASN A 193 6.96 -25.45 -1.28
N ARG A 194 6.20 -26.54 -1.42
CA ARG A 194 4.98 -26.76 -0.62
C ARG A 194 5.24 -26.81 0.89
N ASN A 195 6.38 -27.38 1.31
CA ASN A 195 6.69 -27.49 2.74
C ASN A 195 6.92 -26.11 3.36
N VAL A 196 7.66 -25.25 2.67
CA VAL A 196 7.90 -23.85 3.09
C VAL A 196 6.60 -23.05 3.05
N TYR A 197 5.81 -23.22 2.00
CA TYR A 197 4.52 -22.55 1.86
C TYR A 197 3.55 -22.92 3.00
N GLU A 198 3.42 -24.20 3.34
CA GLU A 198 2.58 -24.66 4.45
C GLU A 198 3.08 -24.11 5.80
N MET A 199 4.40 -24.10 6.00
CA MET A 199 5.03 -23.52 7.19
C MET A 199 4.75 -22.00 7.31
N LEU A 200 4.90 -21.27 6.20
CA LEU A 200 4.59 -19.85 6.13
C LEU A 200 3.11 -19.60 6.47
N ARG A 201 2.20 -20.40 5.91
CA ARG A 201 0.77 -20.31 6.21
C ARG A 201 0.47 -20.57 7.68
N GLU A 202 1.11 -21.55 8.30
CA GLU A 202 0.95 -21.84 9.73
C GLU A 202 1.36 -20.64 10.58
N TYR A 203 2.55 -20.07 10.36
CA TYR A 203 2.99 -18.89 11.09
C TYR A 203 2.10 -17.66 10.84
N SER A 204 1.60 -17.51 9.61
CA SER A 204 0.76 -16.38 9.20
C SER A 204 -0.62 -16.32 9.88
N ARG A 205 -1.02 -17.39 10.58
CA ARG A 205 -2.29 -17.43 11.33
C ARG A 205 -2.29 -16.40 12.47
N ASP A 206 -1.17 -16.31 13.18
CA ASP A 206 -1.05 -15.52 14.41
C ASP A 206 -0.03 -14.39 14.31
N LYS A 207 0.80 -14.38 13.26
CA LYS A 207 1.86 -13.39 13.04
C LYS A 207 1.75 -12.72 11.66
N PRO A 208 2.20 -11.47 11.51
CA PRO A 208 2.42 -10.89 10.19
C PRO A 208 3.36 -11.76 9.35
N ALA A 209 2.99 -12.05 8.11
CA ALA A 209 3.85 -12.74 7.17
C ALA A 209 4.39 -11.77 6.13
N ASN A 210 5.62 -12.02 5.69
CA ASN A 210 6.32 -11.22 4.70
C ASN A 210 7.09 -12.18 3.78
N ILE A 211 6.95 -11.96 2.48
CA ILE A 211 7.92 -12.47 1.50
C ILE A 211 8.98 -11.41 1.35
N TRP A 212 10.24 -11.80 1.26
CA TRP A 212 11.32 -10.84 1.00
C TRP A 212 12.38 -11.38 0.07
N THR A 213 13.10 -10.50 -0.59
CA THR A 213 14.18 -10.89 -1.51
C THR A 213 15.35 -9.91 -1.44
N GLY A 214 16.56 -10.44 -1.60
CA GLY A 214 17.76 -9.64 -1.85
C GLY A 214 17.88 -9.16 -3.30
N GLY A 215 17.12 -9.76 -4.22
CA GLY A 215 17.15 -9.49 -5.66
C GLY A 215 16.17 -8.40 -6.12
N ASN A 216 15.85 -8.41 -7.41
CA ASN A 216 14.92 -7.46 -8.01
C ASN A 216 13.47 -7.75 -7.59
N LEU A 217 12.82 -6.78 -6.93
CA LEU A 217 11.48 -6.93 -6.38
C LEU A 217 10.42 -7.26 -7.45
N ASP A 218 10.45 -6.56 -8.59
CA ASP A 218 9.50 -6.77 -9.68
C ASP A 218 9.64 -8.16 -10.33
N ALA A 219 10.87 -8.66 -10.43
CA ALA A 219 11.15 -10.00 -10.91
C ALA A 219 10.58 -11.05 -9.94
N ALA A 220 10.86 -10.91 -8.64
CA ALA A 220 10.35 -11.80 -7.60
C ALA A 220 8.81 -11.86 -7.62
N VAL A 221 8.14 -10.69 -7.68
CA VAL A 221 6.67 -10.62 -7.77
C VAL A 221 6.15 -11.34 -9.01
N ARG A 222 6.75 -11.11 -10.18
CA ARG A 222 6.32 -11.78 -11.42
C ARG A 222 6.50 -13.30 -11.36
N ASP A 223 7.59 -13.77 -10.77
CA ASP A 223 7.89 -15.19 -10.68
C ASP A 223 6.96 -15.89 -9.70
N LEU A 224 6.68 -15.28 -8.54
CA LEU A 224 5.67 -15.77 -7.58
C LEU A 224 4.30 -15.91 -8.25
N VAL A 225 3.84 -14.88 -8.97
CA VAL A 225 2.55 -14.92 -9.69
C VAL A 225 2.54 -16.02 -10.75
N LYS A 226 3.61 -16.18 -11.53
CA LYS A 226 3.72 -17.24 -12.56
C LYS A 226 3.72 -18.64 -11.94
N SER A 227 4.33 -18.81 -10.77
CA SER A 227 4.36 -20.08 -10.04
C SER A 227 3.05 -20.38 -9.31
N GLY A 228 2.05 -19.50 -9.39
CA GLY A 228 0.72 -19.69 -8.82
C GLY A 228 0.61 -19.31 -7.34
N PHE A 229 1.50 -18.44 -6.85
CA PHE A 229 1.40 -17.92 -5.49
C PHE A 229 0.33 -16.84 -5.45
N ASP A 230 -0.77 -17.11 -4.75
CA ASP A 230 -1.99 -16.29 -4.70
C ASP A 230 -2.32 -15.76 -3.30
N GLU A 231 -1.36 -15.85 -2.37
CA GLU A 231 -1.53 -15.33 -1.02
C GLU A 231 -1.38 -13.80 -0.97
N ASP A 232 -2.23 -13.18 -0.16
CA ASP A 232 -2.13 -11.75 0.19
C ASP A 232 -1.03 -11.54 1.25
N ILE A 233 0.22 -11.68 0.83
CA ILE A 233 1.43 -11.48 1.65
C ILE A 233 2.33 -10.47 0.92
N PRO A 234 2.79 -9.39 1.60
CA PRO A 234 3.63 -8.40 0.96
C PRO A 234 5.00 -8.97 0.56
N VAL A 235 5.50 -8.53 -0.60
CA VAL A 235 6.87 -8.80 -1.08
C VAL A 235 7.73 -7.58 -0.80
N LEU A 236 8.82 -7.75 -0.04
CA LEU A 236 9.68 -6.69 0.46
C LEU A 236 11.14 -6.89 0.05
N SER A 237 11.97 -5.84 0.10
CA SER A 237 13.41 -5.98 -0.14
C SER A 237 14.18 -6.21 1.16
N LYS A 238 15.06 -7.22 1.21
CA LYS A 238 16.00 -7.44 2.32
C LYS A 238 16.93 -6.24 2.51
N ASN A 239 17.38 -5.62 1.42
CA ASN A 239 18.30 -4.47 1.44
C ASN A 239 17.76 -3.28 2.25
N PHE A 240 16.43 -3.12 2.31
CA PHE A 240 15.80 -2.05 3.08
C PHE A 240 15.92 -2.26 4.60
N PHE A 241 15.99 -3.51 5.06
CA PHE A 241 15.95 -3.85 6.48
C PHE A 241 17.33 -4.01 7.12
N ARG A 242 18.38 -3.41 6.53
CA ARG A 242 19.74 -3.47 7.06
C ARG A 242 19.80 -3.05 8.53
N GLY A 243 20.48 -3.85 9.36
CA GLY A 243 20.62 -3.63 10.80
C GLY A 243 19.42 -4.08 11.65
N CYS A 244 18.34 -4.58 11.05
CA CYS A 244 17.17 -5.05 11.80
C CYS A 244 17.38 -6.41 12.45
N THR A 245 16.55 -6.71 13.45
CA THR A 245 16.34 -8.07 13.98
C THR A 245 14.93 -8.53 13.65
N ALA A 246 14.78 -9.58 12.86
CA ALA A 246 13.51 -10.21 12.53
C ALA A 246 13.15 -11.32 13.55
N GLU A 247 11.86 -11.47 13.85
CA GLU A 247 11.40 -12.50 14.80
C GLU A 247 11.62 -13.92 14.24
N ILE A 248 11.12 -14.22 13.04
CA ILE A 248 11.29 -15.53 12.40
C ILE A 248 11.76 -15.34 10.95
N VAL A 249 12.88 -15.97 10.61
CA VAL A 249 13.40 -16.01 9.23
C VAL A 249 13.36 -17.45 8.72
N ILE A 250 12.83 -17.64 7.51
CA ILE A 250 12.87 -18.88 6.74
C ILE A 250 13.68 -18.59 5.48
N ASP A 251 14.80 -19.28 5.33
CA ASP A 251 15.78 -19.04 4.26
C ASP A 251 16.57 -20.33 3.98
N ASP A 252 17.08 -20.54 2.77
CA ASP A 252 17.93 -21.68 2.40
C ASP A 252 19.41 -21.42 2.71
N GLU A 253 19.78 -20.13 2.73
CA GLU A 253 21.05 -19.66 3.27
C GLU A 253 21.09 -19.81 4.80
N ASP A 254 22.28 -19.73 5.39
CA ASP A 254 22.41 -19.67 6.85
C ASP A 254 22.38 -18.25 7.40
N GLN A 255 22.12 -18.16 8.71
CA GLN A 255 22.03 -16.89 9.45
C GLN A 255 23.32 -16.06 9.32
N GLU A 256 24.49 -16.69 9.26
CA GLU A 256 25.78 -16.00 9.10
C GLU A 256 25.86 -15.30 7.74
N THR A 257 25.45 -16.00 6.67
CA THR A 257 25.39 -15.42 5.31
C THR A 257 24.40 -14.26 5.23
N ILE A 258 23.23 -14.37 5.85
CA ILE A 258 22.23 -13.28 5.89
C ILE A 258 22.73 -12.07 6.69
N GLU A 259 23.42 -12.30 7.81
CA GLU A 259 24.06 -11.24 8.60
C GLU A 259 25.18 -10.55 7.82
N ASP A 260 26.02 -11.29 7.10
CA ASP A 260 27.13 -10.71 6.33
C ASP A 260 26.63 -9.87 5.15
N LEU A 261 25.62 -10.34 4.43
CA LEU A 261 25.10 -9.65 3.24
C LEU A 261 24.22 -8.46 3.58
N TYR A 262 23.34 -8.62 4.58
CA TYR A 262 22.27 -7.65 4.85
C TYR A 262 22.35 -7.04 6.25
N ASN A 263 23.26 -7.47 7.12
CA ASN A 263 23.29 -7.08 8.54
C ASN A 263 21.92 -7.29 9.22
N ILE A 264 21.22 -8.39 8.87
CA ILE A 264 19.92 -8.74 9.44
C ILE A 264 20.08 -9.91 10.39
N ARG A 265 19.61 -9.74 11.62
CA ARG A 265 19.58 -10.80 12.63
C ARG A 265 18.23 -11.49 12.67
N ALA A 266 18.19 -12.76 13.06
CA ALA A 266 16.94 -13.47 13.35
C ALA A 266 16.90 -13.94 14.81
N GLU A 267 15.78 -13.72 15.50
CA GLU A 267 15.54 -14.31 16.82
C GLU A 267 15.34 -15.83 16.70
N LYS A 268 14.59 -16.26 15.68
CA LYS A 268 14.47 -17.65 15.26
C LYS A 268 14.82 -17.77 13.77
N PHE A 269 15.81 -18.59 13.46
CA PHE A 269 16.18 -18.92 12.09
C PHE A 269 15.79 -20.35 11.74
N ILE A 270 15.15 -20.53 10.59
CA ILE A 270 14.73 -21.83 10.06
C ILE A 270 15.40 -21.99 8.69
N ARG A 271 16.47 -22.78 8.66
CA ARG A 271 17.12 -23.15 7.40
C ARG A 271 16.34 -24.27 6.71
N VAL A 272 16.09 -24.15 5.41
CA VAL A 272 15.32 -25.13 4.61
C VAL A 272 16.12 -25.76 3.49
#